data_AF-A0A1H7I3I2-F1
#
_entry.id   AF-A0A1H7I3I2-F1
#
_cell.length_a   1.000
_cell.length_b   1.000
_cell.length_c   1.000
_cell.angle_alpha   90.00
_cell.angle_beta   90.00
_cell.angle_gamma   90.00
#
_symmetry.space_group_name_H-M   'P 1'
#
loop_
_entity.id
_entity.type
_entity.pdbx_description
1 polymer ?
#
loop_
_entity_poly.entity_id
_entity_poly.type
_entity_poly.pdbx_seq_one_letter_code
_entity_poly.pdbx_strand_id
1 'polypeptide(L)'
;MKIRIRGNSIRYRLDKQDIAALEQTGKVEEETRIGAGALHFCIKAKDSPEARIKLEAQAVHLSLPLAQVQQWIQTEQVGIDQEIANPDGSILKIVVEKDFKCLTTRDEDDSQAFDNPLAAHNC
;
A
#
# COMPACT_ATOMS: atom_id res chain seq x y z
N MET A 1 3.13 -8.18 -1.20
CA MET A 1 2.50 -6.87 -0.89
C MET A 1 1.18 -7.03 -0.13
N LYS A 2 0.93 -6.26 0.94
CA LYS A 2 -0.39 -6.21 1.62
C LYS A 2 -1.16 -4.94 1.26
N ILE A 3 -2.47 -5.05 1.07
CA ILE A 3 -3.35 -3.93 0.72
C ILE A 3 -4.46 -3.80 1.77
N ARG A 4 -4.65 -2.59 2.31
CA ARG A 4 -5.78 -2.23 3.18
C ARG A 4 -6.56 -1.10 2.52
N ILE A 5 -7.88 -1.23 2.49
CA ILE A 5 -8.79 -0.22 1.95
C ILE A 5 -9.76 0.20 3.07
N ARG A 6 -9.95 1.51 3.27
CA ARG A 6 -10.92 2.07 4.23
C ARG A 6 -11.48 3.39 3.71
N GLY A 7 -12.77 3.43 3.39
CA GLY A 7 -13.36 4.60 2.74
C GLY A 7 -12.62 4.94 1.44
N ASN A 8 -12.34 6.22 1.20
CA ASN A 8 -11.56 6.67 0.04
C ASN A 8 -10.04 6.69 0.32
N SER A 9 -9.52 5.59 0.87
CA SER A 9 -8.08 5.44 1.15
C SER A 9 -7.57 4.04 0.86
N ILE A 10 -6.34 3.96 0.35
CA ILE A 10 -5.60 2.72 0.10
C ILE A 10 -4.25 2.79 0.81
N ARG A 11 -3.93 1.76 1.58
CA ARG A 11 -2.62 1.59 2.21
C ARG A 11 -1.96 0.33 1.68
N TYR A 12 -0.76 0.49 1.14
CA TYR A 12 0.13 -0.58 0.70
C TYR A 12 1.22 -0.78 1.74
N ARG A 13 1.40 -2.02 2.21
CA ARG A 13 2.56 -2.40 3.03
C ARG A 13 3.46 -3.31 2.21
N LEU A 14 4.71 -2.90 2.02
CA LEU A 14 5.72 -3.62 1.25
C LEU A 14 6.72 -4.29 2.19
N ASP A 15 6.85 -5.61 2.09
CA ASP A 15 7.87 -6.33 2.83
C ASP A 15 9.27 -6.17 2.17
N LYS A 16 10.28 -6.85 2.72
CA LYS A 16 11.65 -6.77 2.19
C LYS A 16 11.78 -7.28 0.76
N GLN A 17 11.01 -8.28 0.35
CA GLN A 17 11.04 -8.82 -1.00
C GLN A 17 10.35 -7.87 -1.97
N ASP A 18 9.22 -7.30 -1.56
CA ASP A 18 8.51 -6.28 -2.33
C ASP A 18 9.40 -5.05 -2.60
N ILE A 19 10.11 -4.56 -1.58
CA ILE A 19 11.03 -3.43 -1.70
C ILE A 19 12.21 -3.77 -2.63
N ALA A 20 12.80 -4.96 -2.48
CA ALA A 20 13.89 -5.39 -3.35
C ALA A 20 13.45 -5.50 -4.82
N ALA A 21 12.24 -6.00 -5.08
CA ALA A 21 11.67 -6.04 -6.43
C ALA A 21 11.46 -4.65 -7.01
N LEU A 22 10.92 -3.72 -6.20
CA LEU A 22 10.72 -2.33 -6.60
C LEU A 22 12.05 -1.63 -6.90
N GLU A 23 13.09 -1.88 -6.12
CA GLU A 23 14.44 -1.32 -6.32
C GLU A 23 15.11 -1.88 -7.60
N GLN A 24 15.06 -3.20 -7.79
CA GLN A 24 15.77 -3.86 -8.89
C GLN A 24 15.07 -3.72 -10.24
N THR A 25 13.74 -3.77 -10.24
CA THR A 25 12.94 -3.84 -11.48
C THR A 25 12.14 -2.57 -11.75
N GLY A 26 12.12 -1.62 -10.80
CA GLY A 26 11.28 -0.42 -10.87
C GLY A 26 9.79 -0.70 -10.66
N LYS A 27 9.40 -1.93 -10.30
CA LYS A 27 8.01 -2.27 -10.00
C LYS A 27 7.87 -3.39 -8.95
N VAL A 28 6.73 -3.40 -8.30
CA VAL A 28 6.23 -4.52 -7.51
C VAL A 28 4.75 -4.72 -7.81
N GLU A 29 4.30 -5.97 -7.84
CA GLU A 29 2.92 -6.31 -8.18
C GLU A 29 2.43 -7.50 -7.37
N GLU A 30 1.11 -7.55 -7.19
CA GLU A 30 0.40 -8.61 -6.48
C GLU A 30 -0.86 -8.96 -7.27
N GLU A 31 -1.14 -10.26 -7.39
CA GLU A 31 -2.33 -10.76 -8.08
C GLU A 31 -3.11 -11.69 -7.15
N THR A 32 -4.43 -11.52 -7.11
CA THR A 32 -5.34 -12.44 -6.42
C THR A 32 -6.39 -12.94 -7.40
N ARG A 33 -6.42 -14.25 -7.62
CA ARG A 33 -7.43 -14.89 -8.48
C ARG A 33 -8.74 -15.04 -7.71
N ILE A 34 -9.83 -14.55 -8.30
CA ILE A 34 -11.17 -14.56 -7.70
C ILE A 34 -12.14 -15.13 -8.75
N GLY A 35 -12.57 -16.37 -8.55
CA GLY A 35 -13.40 -17.07 -9.55
C GLY A 35 -12.72 -17.12 -10.92
N ALA A 36 -13.39 -16.59 -11.93
CA ALA A 36 -12.86 -16.51 -13.31
C ALA A 36 -11.98 -15.26 -13.58
N GLY A 37 -11.85 -14.35 -12.61
CA GLY A 37 -11.11 -13.10 -12.74
C GLY A 37 -9.84 -13.05 -11.90
N ALA A 38 -9.09 -11.96 -12.06
CA ALA A 38 -7.90 -11.66 -11.28
C ALA A 38 -7.90 -10.18 -10.90
N LEU A 39 -7.74 -9.91 -9.61
CA LEU A 39 -7.53 -8.58 -9.06
C LEU A 39 -6.03 -8.31 -9.01
N HIS A 40 -5.58 -7.23 -9.64
CA HIS A 40 -4.17 -6.89 -9.77
C HIS A 40 -3.86 -5.54 -9.10
N PHE A 41 -2.78 -5.50 -8.33
CA PHE A 41 -2.22 -4.26 -7.80
C PHE A 41 -0.79 -4.13 -8.28
N CYS A 42 -0.40 -2.93 -8.70
CA CYS A 42 0.98 -2.67 -9.10
C CYS A 42 1.43 -1.27 -8.67
N ILE A 43 2.62 -1.21 -8.08
CA ILE A 43 3.33 0.03 -7.79
C ILE A 43 4.54 0.07 -8.73
N LYS A 44 4.69 1.17 -9.46
CA LYS A 44 5.83 1.40 -10.36
C LYS A 44 6.53 2.71 -10.02
N ALA A 45 7.86 2.67 -9.96
CA ALA A 45 8.68 3.86 -9.95
C ALA A 45 8.85 4.37 -11.40
N LYS A 46 8.55 5.63 -11.66
CA LYS A 46 8.69 6.25 -12.98
C LYS A 46 9.38 7.60 -12.87
N ASP A 47 10.15 7.94 -13.90
CA ASP A 47 10.68 9.29 -14.04
C ASP A 47 9.54 10.25 -14.40
N SER A 48 8.94 10.84 -13.37
CA SER A 48 7.75 11.69 -13.41
C SER A 48 7.79 12.62 -12.19
N PRO A 49 7.35 13.88 -12.32
CA PRO A 49 7.33 14.82 -11.20
C PRO A 49 6.26 14.47 -10.16
N GLU A 50 5.20 13.77 -10.58
CA GLU A 50 4.01 13.55 -9.77
C GLU A 50 3.61 12.07 -9.71
N ALA A 51 3.02 11.69 -8.58
CA ALA A 51 2.36 10.41 -8.42
C ALA A 51 1.05 10.37 -9.22
N ARG A 52 0.72 9.21 -9.77
CA ARG A 52 -0.52 8.99 -10.52
C ARG A 52 -1.08 7.63 -10.19
N ILE A 53 -2.39 7.53 -10.09
CA ILE A 53 -3.08 6.25 -9.93
C ILE A 53 -4.10 6.06 -11.05
N LYS A 54 -4.25 4.82 -11.48
CA LYS A 54 -5.26 4.41 -12.45
C LYS A 54 -5.97 3.16 -11.97
N LEU A 55 -7.27 3.12 -12.23
CA LEU A 55 -8.08 1.91 -12.13
C LEU A 55 -8.44 1.47 -13.55
N GLU A 56 -7.92 0.32 -13.97
CA GLU A 56 -8.13 -0.25 -15.31
C GLU A 56 -8.73 -1.65 -15.18
N ALA A 57 -10.04 -1.77 -15.46
CA ALA A 57 -10.80 -3.00 -15.25
C ALA A 57 -10.69 -3.55 -13.81
N GLN A 58 -9.89 -4.60 -13.61
CA GLN A 58 -9.66 -5.27 -12.32
C GLN A 58 -8.24 -4.97 -11.78
N ALA A 59 -7.60 -3.89 -12.24
CA ALA A 59 -6.24 -3.54 -11.88
C ALA A 59 -6.12 -2.11 -11.32
N VAL A 60 -5.35 -1.97 -10.24
CA VAL A 60 -4.99 -0.67 -9.65
C VAL A 60 -3.50 -0.43 -9.86
N HIS A 61 -3.15 0.57 -10.66
CA HIS A 61 -1.76 0.91 -10.99
C HIS A 61 -1.39 2.25 -10.38
N LEU A 62 -0.51 2.21 -9.38
CA LEU A 62 0.12 3.38 -8.77
C LEU A 62 1.49 3.61 -9.43
N SER A 63 1.71 4.81 -9.96
CA SER A 63 3.02 5.29 -10.39
C SER A 63 3.51 6.34 -9.40
N LEU A 64 4.70 6.16 -8.86
CA LEU A 64 5.37 7.10 -7.96
C LEU A 64 6.61 7.71 -8.65
N PRO A 65 6.98 8.96 -8.33
CA PRO A 65 8.24 9.55 -8.77
C PRO A 65 9.45 8.69 -8.38
N LEU A 66 10.32 8.39 -9.35
CA LEU A 66 11.50 7.54 -9.14
C LEU A 66 12.40 8.06 -8.02
N ALA A 67 12.67 9.37 -8.01
CA ALA A 67 13.50 10.00 -6.98
C ALA A 67 12.90 9.82 -5.57
N GLN A 68 11.57 9.93 -5.44
CA GLN A 68 10.88 9.74 -4.16
C GLN A 68 10.97 8.29 -3.68
N VAL A 69 10.80 7.32 -4.60
CA VAL A 69 10.93 5.89 -4.27
C VAL A 69 12.37 5.56 -3.85
N GLN A 70 13.37 6.04 -4.57
CA GLN A 70 14.78 5.81 -4.24
C GLN A 70 15.14 6.38 -2.86
N GLN A 71 14.73 7.62 -2.58
CA GLN A 71 14.94 8.25 -1.27
C GLN A 71 14.26 7.43 -0.16
N TRP A 72 13.02 7.00 -0.35
CA TRP A 72 12.29 6.22 0.65
C TRP A 72 12.96 4.85 0.93
N ILE A 73 13.45 4.16 -0.11
CA ILE A 73 14.12 2.88 0.04
C ILE A 73 15.47 3.02 0.77
N GLN A 74 16.26 4.05 0.41
CA GLN A 74 17.63 4.24 0.89
C GLN A 74 17.73 4.89 2.28
N THR A 75 16.64 5.40 2.83
CA THR A 75 16.61 6.10 4.12
C THR A 75 15.79 5.36 5.16
N GLU A 76 15.79 5.87 6.40
CA GLU A 76 14.94 5.37 7.49
C GLU A 76 13.46 5.76 7.34
N GLN A 77 13.09 6.44 6.26
CA GLN A 77 11.70 6.81 6.00
C GLN A 77 10.79 5.57 6.02
N VAL A 78 9.70 5.66 6.78
CA VAL A 78 8.75 4.56 6.98
C VAL A 78 7.83 4.39 5.78
N GLY A 79 7.31 5.48 5.23
CA GLY A 79 6.37 5.44 4.12
C GLY A 79 6.31 6.72 3.29
N ILE A 80 5.54 6.65 2.21
CA ILE A 80 5.23 7.71 1.27
C ILE A 80 3.71 7.95 1.35
N ASP A 81 3.32 9.18 1.64
CA ASP A 81 1.93 9.64 1.61
C ASP A 81 1.64 10.40 0.32
N GLN A 82 0.47 10.15 -0.26
CA GLN A 82 -0.03 10.83 -1.47
C GLN A 82 -1.51 11.14 -1.32
N GLU A 83 -1.89 12.33 -1.79
CA GLU A 83 -3.29 12.71 -1.96
C GLU A 83 -3.51 13.02 -3.45
N ILE A 84 -4.37 12.23 -4.09
CA ILE A 84 -4.66 12.37 -5.53
C ILE A 84 -6.11 12.79 -5.70
N ALA A 85 -6.32 13.94 -6.34
CA ALA A 85 -7.65 14.42 -6.69
C ALA A 85 -8.22 13.61 -7.86
N ASN A 86 -9.46 13.14 -7.70
CA ASN A 86 -10.24 12.50 -8.74
C ASN A 86 -10.97 13.55 -9.61
N PRO A 87 -11.41 13.19 -10.83
CA PRO A 87 -12.17 14.09 -11.70
C PRO A 87 -13.48 14.62 -11.09
N ASP A 88 -14.05 13.91 -10.12
CA ASP A 88 -15.27 14.30 -9.40
C ASP A 88 -15.00 15.22 -8.20
N GLY A 89 -13.73 15.60 -7.96
CA GLY A 89 -13.30 16.46 -6.86
C GLY A 89 -13.05 15.72 -5.53
N SER A 90 -13.32 14.41 -5.46
CA SER A 90 -12.94 13.61 -4.28
C SER A 90 -11.43 13.43 -4.19
N ILE A 91 -10.89 13.31 -2.97
CA ILE A 91 -9.45 13.10 -2.73
C ILE A 91 -9.23 11.65 -2.30
N LEU A 92 -8.45 10.91 -3.10
CA LEU A 92 -7.98 9.59 -2.75
C LEU A 92 -6.68 9.69 -1.95
N LYS A 93 -6.70 9.16 -0.73
CA LYS A 93 -5.52 9.08 0.14
C LYS A 93 -4.79 7.77 -0.07
N ILE A 94 -3.48 7.83 -0.31
CA ILE A 94 -2.64 6.66 -0.55
C ILE A 94 -1.45 6.70 0.39
N VAL A 95 -1.19 5.57 1.05
CA VAL A 95 0.00 5.39 1.88
C VAL A 95 0.76 4.16 1.38
N VAL A 96 2.06 4.30 1.13
CA VAL A 96 2.96 3.18 0.81
C VAL A 96 4.00 3.09 1.91
N GLU A 97 4.00 2.04 2.71
CA GLU A 97 4.87 1.92 3.89
C GLU A 97 5.63 0.59 3.93
N LYS A 98 6.77 0.59 4.63
CA LYS A 98 7.55 -0.63 4.89
C LYS A 98 6.77 -1.52 5.86
N ASP A 99 6.60 -2.80 5.54
CA ASP A 99 5.94 -3.77 6.41
C ASP A 99 6.91 -4.24 7.50
N PHE A 100 6.91 -3.54 8.62
CA PHE A 100 7.68 -3.92 9.79
C PHE A 100 7.02 -5.11 10.50
N LYS A 101 7.83 -6.07 10.97
CA LYS A 101 7.34 -7.10 11.90
C LYS A 101 6.81 -6.39 13.15
N CYS A 102 5.54 -6.60 13.48
CA CYS A 102 4.93 -6.00 14.66
C CYS A 102 5.68 -6.43 15.95
N LEU A 103 5.99 -5.48 16.81
CA LEU A 103 6.51 -5.72 18.17
C LEU A 103 5.39 -5.78 19.24
N THR A 104 4.12 -5.63 18.83
CA THR A 104 2.82 -5.57 19.57
C THR A 104 2.20 -4.17 19.74
N THR A 105 0.85 -4.20 19.74
CA THR A 105 -0.20 -3.15 19.62
C THR A 105 -0.13 -2.21 18.41
N ARG A 106 -1.17 -2.28 17.59
CA ARG A 106 -1.39 -1.45 16.40
C ARG A 106 -1.75 -0.04 16.86
N ASP A 107 -1.07 0.99 16.33
CA ASP A 107 -1.59 2.38 16.36
C ASP A 107 -2.70 2.53 15.31
N GLU A 108 -3.74 1.73 15.41
CA GLU A 108 -4.95 1.85 14.59
C GLU A 108 -6.14 2.17 15.51
N ASP A 109 -7.07 2.98 15.02
CA ASP A 109 -8.36 3.25 15.68
C ASP A 109 -9.20 1.96 15.67
N ASP A 110 -8.96 1.13 16.68
CA ASP A 110 -9.62 -0.14 16.94
C ASP A 110 -10.86 0.04 17.83
N SER A 111 -11.37 1.28 17.97
CA SER A 111 -12.55 1.59 18.81
C SER A 111 -13.82 0.83 18.42
N GLN A 112 -13.85 0.26 17.22
CA GLN A 112 -14.95 -0.56 16.67
C GLN A 112 -14.50 -1.99 16.34
N ALA A 113 -13.29 -2.40 16.73
CA ALA A 113 -12.81 -3.75 16.50
C ALA A 113 -13.48 -4.73 17.47
N PHE A 114 -13.70 -5.97 17.02
CA PHE A 114 -14.15 -7.05 17.91
C PHE A 114 -13.04 -7.40 18.90
N ASP A 115 -13.45 -7.75 20.13
CA ASP A 115 -12.54 -8.32 21.13
C ASP A 115 -11.84 -9.55 20.55
N ASN A 116 -10.55 -9.68 20.87
CA ASN A 116 -9.78 -10.83 20.43
C ASN A 116 -10.35 -12.11 21.07
N PRO A 117 -10.84 -13.11 20.30
CA PRO A 117 -11.44 -14.32 20.85
C PRO A 117 -10.47 -15.16 21.70
N LEU A 118 -9.14 -14.95 21.57
CA LEU A 118 -8.12 -15.60 22.40
C LEU A 118 -7.81 -14.84 23.70
N ALA A 119 -8.33 -13.63 23.90
CA ALA A 119 -8.14 -12.88 25.14
C ALA A 119 -8.88 -13.49 26.35
N ALA A 120 -9.85 -14.38 26.10
CA ALA A 120 -10.64 -15.05 27.14
C ALA A 120 -9.98 -16.31 27.72
N HIS A 121 -8.85 -16.78 27.19
CA HIS A 121 -8.11 -17.93 27.71
C HIS A 121 -6.89 -17.46 28.53
N ASN A 122 -7.15 -16.92 29.71
CA ASN A 122 -6.14 -16.79 30.78
C ASN A 122 -6.86 -16.84 32.14
N CYS A 123 -7.13 -18.07 32.61
CA CYS A 123 -7.35 -18.41 34.01
C CYS A 123 -6.65 -19.75 34.26
#